data_AF-A0A536KLT8-F1
#
_entry.id   AF-A0A536KLT8-F1
#
_cell.length_a   1.000
_cell.length_b   1.000
_cell.length_c   1.000
_cell.angle_alpha   90.00
_cell.angle_beta   90.00
_cell.angle_gamma   90.00
#
_symmetry.space_group_name_H-M   'P 1'
#
loop_
_entity.id
_entity.type
_entity.pdbx_description
1 polymer ?
#
loop_
_entity_poly.entity_id
_entity_poly.type
_entity_poly.pdbx_seq_one_letter_code
_entity_poly.pdbx_strand_id
1 'polypeptide(L)'
;PTRDSTAALDDLTTRERDVFELIVRGLSNPEISSNLGISEATAKTHVARVLDKLGVRDRIQAVIYAYESGLTTGKRGEAQESSDRHPSR
;
A
#
# COMPACT_ATOMS: atom_id res chain seq x y z
N PRO A 1 1.47 21.44 12.00
CA PRO A 1 2.25 20.23 12.37
C PRO A 1 2.21 19.20 11.23
N THR A 2 3.22 19.22 10.37
CA THR A 2 3.48 18.18 9.37
C THR A 2 3.98 16.95 10.10
N ARG A 3 3.10 15.97 10.33
CA ARG A 3 3.55 14.63 10.74
C ARG A 3 4.43 14.11 9.61
N ASP A 4 5.63 13.61 9.94
CA ASP A 4 6.47 12.91 8.98
C ASP A 4 5.64 11.83 8.28
N SER A 5 5.60 11.83 6.95
CA SER A 5 4.79 10.89 6.16
C SER A 5 5.19 9.42 6.40
N THR A 6 6.36 9.17 6.95
CA THR A 6 6.78 7.83 7.40
C THR A 6 6.15 7.44 8.73
N ALA A 7 6.02 8.38 9.66
CA ALA A 7 5.49 8.11 11.00
C ALA A 7 4.00 7.71 10.97
N ALA A 8 3.18 8.34 10.12
CA ALA A 8 1.76 7.97 10.06
C ALA A 8 1.50 6.59 9.40
N LEU A 9 2.49 6.04 8.67
CA LEU A 9 2.43 4.66 8.14
C LEU A 9 2.77 3.61 9.20
N ASP A 10 3.55 3.98 10.21
CA ASP A 10 3.88 3.12 11.34
C ASP A 10 2.72 3.06 12.36
N ASP A 11 1.84 4.06 12.35
CA ASP A 11 0.59 4.07 13.15
C ASP A 11 -0.53 3.18 12.57
N LEU A 12 -0.35 2.65 11.36
CA LEU A 12 -1.26 1.68 10.77
C LEU A 12 -1.02 0.29 11.37
N THR A 13 -2.08 -0.36 11.81
CA THR A 13 -2.06 -1.78 12.15
C THR A 13 -1.76 -2.60 10.89
N THR A 14 -1.35 -3.86 11.07
CA THR A 14 -1.11 -4.80 9.95
C THR A 14 -2.28 -4.82 8.96
N ARG A 15 -3.52 -4.89 9.48
CA ARG A 15 -4.71 -4.95 8.63
C ARG A 15 -4.99 -3.66 7.88
N GLU A 16 -4.70 -2.52 8.49
CA GLU A 16 -4.83 -1.21 7.85
C GLU A 16 -3.76 -1.00 6.78
N ARG A 17 -2.55 -1.55 6.99
CA ARG A 17 -1.49 -1.56 5.98
C ARG A 17 -1.88 -2.39 4.76
N ASP A 18 -2.45 -3.59 4.95
CA ASP A 18 -2.97 -4.40 3.83
C ASP A 18 -3.99 -3.61 3.00
N VAL A 19 -4.94 -2.95 3.68
CA VAL A 19 -5.97 -2.14 3.01
C VAL A 19 -5.34 -0.95 2.29
N PHE A 20 -4.38 -0.27 2.91
CA PHE A 20 -3.65 0.84 2.28
C PHE A 20 -2.94 0.39 1.00
N GLU A 21 -2.24 -0.74 1.01
CA GLU A 21 -1.58 -1.27 -0.19
C GLU A 21 -2.57 -1.53 -1.33
N LEU A 22 -3.74 -2.08 -1.03
CA LEU A 22 -4.77 -2.33 -2.04
C LEU A 22 -5.39 -1.01 -2.56
N ILE A 23 -5.55 0.00 -1.71
CA ILE A 23 -5.97 1.35 -2.13
C ILE A 23 -4.95 1.93 -3.12
N VAL A 24 -3.65 1.84 -2.80
CA VAL A 24 -2.55 2.35 -3.63
C VAL A 24 -2.47 1.63 -4.98
N ARG A 25 -2.80 0.34 -5.01
CA ARG A 25 -2.95 -0.45 -6.24
C ARG A 25 -4.20 -0.11 -7.06
N GLY A 26 -5.07 0.77 -6.55
CA GLY A 26 -6.26 1.25 -7.26
C GLY A 26 -7.54 0.42 -7.05
N LEU A 27 -7.55 -0.55 -6.12
CA LEU A 27 -8.68 -1.45 -5.96
C LEU A 27 -9.90 -0.76 -5.33
N SER A 28 -11.10 -1.11 -5.79
CA SER A 28 -12.38 -0.70 -5.21
C SER A 28 -12.70 -1.45 -3.90
N ASN A 29 -13.67 -0.96 -3.12
CA ASN A 29 -14.07 -1.61 -1.87
C ASN A 29 -14.55 -3.06 -2.05
N PRO A 30 -15.31 -3.41 -3.11
CA PRO A 30 -15.60 -4.80 -3.44
C PRO A 30 -14.34 -5.63 -3.66
N GLU A 31 -13.39 -5.15 -4.47
CA GLU A 31 -12.14 -5.88 -4.77
C GLU A 31 -11.24 -6.03 -3.54
N ILE A 32 -11.18 -5.01 -2.69
CA ILE A 32 -10.51 -5.06 -1.39
C ILE A 32 -11.17 -6.12 -0.51
N SER A 33 -12.50 -6.12 -0.43
CA SER A 33 -13.24 -7.07 0.39
C SER A 33 -12.99 -8.51 -0.03
N SER A 34 -12.95 -8.77 -1.35
CA SER A 34 -12.63 -10.08 -1.92
C SER A 34 -11.19 -10.50 -1.65
N ASN A 35 -10.21 -9.60 -1.81
CA ASN A 35 -8.80 -9.90 -1.52
C ASN A 35 -8.56 -10.23 -0.05
N LEU A 36 -9.32 -9.60 0.84
CA LEU A 36 -9.11 -9.68 2.28
C LEU A 36 -10.05 -10.67 2.98
N GLY A 37 -11.00 -11.28 2.27
CA GLY A 37 -11.98 -12.23 2.83
C GLY A 37 -12.94 -11.59 3.84
N ILE A 38 -13.31 -10.33 3.65
CA ILE A 38 -14.20 -9.57 4.55
C ILE A 38 -15.43 -9.04 3.79
N SER A 39 -16.42 -8.52 4.51
CA SER A 39 -17.56 -7.86 3.87
C SER A 39 -17.17 -6.50 3.27
N GLU A 40 -17.90 -6.04 2.24
CA GLU A 40 -17.69 -4.70 1.66
C GLU A 40 -17.91 -3.58 2.70
N ALA A 41 -18.85 -3.74 3.63
CA ALA A 41 -19.07 -2.79 4.72
C ALA A 41 -17.86 -2.72 5.67
N THR A 42 -17.25 -3.87 5.96
CA THR A 42 -16.01 -3.94 6.75
C THR A 42 -14.86 -3.29 5.98
N ALA A 43 -14.74 -3.53 4.67
CA ALA A 43 -13.74 -2.88 3.82
C ALA A 43 -13.90 -1.34 3.84
N LYS A 44 -15.11 -0.81 3.66
CA LYS A 44 -15.42 0.63 3.78
C LYS A 44 -14.94 1.21 5.12
N THR A 45 -15.19 0.46 6.20
CA THR A 45 -14.78 0.88 7.55
C THR A 45 -13.26 0.93 7.69
N HIS A 46 -12.53 -0.08 7.18
CA HIS A 46 -11.07 -0.04 7.19
C HIS A 46 -10.52 1.08 6.32
N VAL A 47 -11.06 1.29 5.12
CA VAL A 47 -10.66 2.39 4.24
C VAL A 47 -10.81 3.74 4.96
N ALA A 48 -11.97 3.99 5.57
CA ALA A 48 -12.19 5.23 6.30
C ALA A 48 -11.17 5.46 7.44
N ARG A 49 -10.86 4.40 8.21
CA ARG A 49 -9.85 4.46 9.29
C ARG A 49 -8.44 4.70 8.77
N VAL A 50 -8.08 4.08 7.65
CA VAL A 50 -6.78 4.31 6.99
C VAL A 50 -6.66 5.77 6.59
N LEU A 51 -7.67 6.32 5.89
CA LEU A 51 -7.63 7.71 5.44
C LEU A 51 -7.54 8.69 6.63
N ASP A 52 -8.31 8.43 7.69
CA ASP A 52 -8.29 9.24 8.92
C ASP A 52 -6.93 9.20 9.62
N LYS A 53 -6.33 8.01 9.78
CA LYS A 53 -5.00 7.86 10.38
C LYS A 53 -3.89 8.55 9.57
N LEU A 54 -3.96 8.46 8.24
CA LEU A 54 -3.03 9.13 7.33
C LEU A 54 -3.31 10.63 7.21
N GLY A 55 -4.43 11.14 7.74
CA GLY A 55 -4.83 12.54 7.63
C GLY A 55 -5.18 12.97 6.20
N VAL A 56 -5.54 12.02 5.34
CA VAL A 56 -5.89 12.27 3.93
C VAL A 56 -7.40 12.27 3.73
N ARG A 57 -7.86 13.08 2.78
CA ARG A 57 -9.31 13.33 2.61
C ARG A 57 -10.00 12.27 1.78
N ASP A 58 -9.26 11.63 0.88
CA ASP A 58 -9.79 10.64 -0.04
C ASP A 58 -8.70 9.66 -0.49
N ARG A 59 -9.11 8.66 -1.25
CA ARG A 59 -8.23 7.62 -1.76
C ARG A 59 -7.17 8.12 -2.75
N ILE A 60 -7.44 9.19 -3.49
CA ILE A 60 -6.48 9.77 -4.42
C ILE A 60 -5.35 10.42 -3.64
N GLN A 61 -5.70 11.14 -2.56
CA GLN A 61 -4.72 11.68 -1.62
C GLN A 61 -3.92 10.56 -0.93
N ALA A 62 -4.51 9.41 -0.61
CA ALA A 62 -3.77 8.25 -0.10
C ALA A 62 -2.75 7.68 -1.12
N VAL A 63 -3.10 7.70 -2.41
CA VAL A 63 -2.19 7.30 -3.50
C VAL A 63 -1.03 8.30 -3.61
N ILE A 64 -1.33 9.60 -3.63
CA ILE A 64 -0.31 10.67 -3.65
C ILE A 64 0.61 10.57 -2.44
N TYR A 65 0.04 10.34 -1.26
CA TYR A 65 0.77 10.12 -0.02
C TYR A 65 1.78 8.97 -0.13
N ALA A 66 1.40 7.85 -0.78
CA ALA A 66 2.31 6.73 -1.03
C ALA A 66 3.45 7.08 -2.01
N TYR A 67 3.22 8.02 -2.94
CA TYR A 67 4.25 8.57 -3.83
C TYR A 67 5.21 9.49 -3.09
N GLU A 68 4.69 10.42 -2.29
CA GLU A 68 5.50 11.39 -1.54
C GLU A 68 6.33 10.76 -0.43
N SER A 69 5.82 9.70 0.20
CA SER A 69 6.53 8.93 1.24
C SER A 69 7.62 8.00 0.70
N GLY A 70 7.79 7.91 -0.62
CA GLY A 70 8.78 7.01 -1.24
C GLY A 70 8.42 5.52 -1.16
N LEU A 71 7.23 5.17 -0.66
CA LEU A 71 6.73 3.79 -0.58
C LEU A 71 6.43 3.19 -1.97
N THR A 72 6.27 4.02 -2.98
CA THR A 72 6.28 3.58 -4.39
C THR A 72 7.70 3.60 -4.96
N THR A 73 8.65 3.01 -4.23
CA THR A 73 9.60 2.14 -4.93
C THR A 73 8.78 0.95 -5.39
N GLY A 74 8.15 1.11 -6.56
CA GLY A 74 7.82 -0.03 -7.39
C GLY A 74 9.06 -0.91 -7.47
N LYS A 75 8.87 -2.21 -7.64
CA LYS A 75 9.91 -3.15 -8.03
C LYS A 75 10.87 -2.50 -9.05
N ARG A 76 11.93 -1.84 -8.58
CA ARG A 76 13.04 -1.38 -9.40
C ARG A 76 13.94 -2.60 -9.45
N GLY A 77 13.63 -3.47 -10.42
CA GLY A 77 14.40 -4.65 -10.73
C GLY A 77 14.62 -5.57 -9.53
N GLU A 78 13.83 -6.64 -9.47
CA GLU A 78 14.50 -7.94 -9.40
C GLU A 78 15.31 -8.05 -10.71
N ALA A 79 16.47 -7.36 -10.72
CA ALA A 79 17.52 -7.59 -11.67
C ALA A 79 17.94 -9.02 -11.43
N GLN A 80 17.39 -9.86 -12.29
CA GLN A 80 17.79 -11.21 -12.55
C GLN A 80 19.24 -11.17 -13.05
N GLU A 81 20.21 -10.91 -12.18
CA GLU A 81 21.62 -11.08 -12.50
C GLU A 81 22.51 -11.24 -11.26
N SER A 82 22.86 -12.49 -10.99
CA SER A 82 24.21 -12.95 -10.62
C SER A 82 24.15 -14.47 -10.86
N SER A 83 24.39 -14.93 -12.10
CA SER A 83 25.72 -15.15 -12.69
C SER A 83 26.52 -16.25 -11.99
N ASP A 84 27.11 -17.11 -12.82
CA ASP A 84 28.14 -18.13 -12.58
C ASP A 84 27.60 -19.58 -12.55
N ARG A 85 27.78 -20.44 -13.58
CA ARG A 85 28.98 -20.65 -14.39
C ARG A 85 28.72 -21.44 -15.69
N HIS A 86 29.39 -20.97 -16.75
CA HIS A 86 30.08 -21.70 -17.83
C HIS A 86 29.30 -22.55 -18.85
N PRO A 87 29.39 -22.21 -20.15
CA PRO A 87 29.36 -23.22 -21.20
C PRO A 87 30.78 -23.81 -21.34
N SER A 88 30.94 -25.11 -21.06
CA SER A 88 32.14 -25.84 -21.43
C SER A 88 31.77 -27.17 -22.06
N ARG A 89 32.18 -27.29 -23.33
CA ARG A 89 32.28 -28.46 -24.21
C ARG A 89 31.07 -28.81 -25.07
#